data_AF-A0A1E7IWY3-F1
#
_entry.id   AF-A0A1E7IWY3-F1
#
_cell.length_a   1.000
_cell.length_b   1.000
_cell.length_c   1.000
_cell.angle_alpha   90.00
_cell.angle_beta   90.00
_cell.angle_gamma   90.00
#
_symmetry.space_group_name_H-M   'P 1'
#
loop_
_entity.id
_entity.type
_entity.pdbx_description
1 polymer ?
#
loop_
_entity_poly.entity_id
_entity_poly.type
_entity_poly.pdbx_seq_one_letter_code
_entity_poly.pdbx_strand_id
1 'polypeptide(L)'
;MEYKKVCFMYRHEDYVVDGIRSALGLAVENMYSYGVVIDKEIPEIDELTKESIEMLRDMEGDIFTTVQADVEKNDFTAISIEELGEKLREMTHIIPYGAK
;
A
#
# COMPACT_ATOMS: atom_id res chain seq x y z
N MET A 1 -18.10 2.18 -17.15
CA MET A 1 -16.66 2.29 -16.87
C MET A 1 -16.36 1.24 -15.83
N GLU A 2 -15.44 0.32 -16.09
CA GLU A 2 -15.07 -0.70 -15.11
C GLU A 2 -14.35 -0.03 -13.95
N TYR A 3 -14.79 -0.31 -12.72
CA TYR A 3 -14.21 0.28 -11.51
C TYR A 3 -12.78 -0.25 -11.32
N LYS A 4 -11.80 0.65 -11.28
CA LYS A 4 -10.38 0.27 -11.19
C LYS A 4 -10.04 -0.09 -9.76
N LYS A 5 -9.46 -1.28 -9.58
CA LYS A 5 -8.95 -1.82 -8.33
C LYS A 5 -7.44 -1.99 -8.49
N VAL A 6 -6.65 -1.20 -7.79
CA VAL A 6 -5.22 -1.04 -8.04
C VAL A 6 -4.42 -1.41 -6.80
N CYS A 7 -3.52 -2.39 -6.93
CA CYS A 7 -2.56 -2.72 -5.89
C CYS A 7 -1.18 -2.20 -6.27
N PHE A 8 -0.51 -1.52 -5.35
CA PHE A 8 0.90 -1.16 -5.47
C PHE A 8 1.76 -2.10 -4.61
N MET A 9 2.71 -2.79 -5.23
CA MET A 9 3.61 -3.72 -4.53
C MET A 9 4.99 -3.09 -4.35
N TYR A 10 5.38 -2.84 -3.11
CA TYR A 10 6.64 -2.22 -2.72
C TYR A 10 7.65 -3.30 -2.31
N ARG A 11 8.73 -3.44 -3.09
CA ARG A 11 9.82 -4.39 -2.79
C ARG A 11 11.11 -3.72 -2.33
N HIS A 12 11.10 -2.39 -2.18
CA HIS A 12 12.28 -1.62 -1.82
C HIS A 12 11.86 -0.36 -1.06
N GLU A 13 12.55 -0.10 0.05
CA GLU A 13 12.22 0.95 1.02
C GLU A 13 12.20 2.37 0.43
N ASP A 14 13.19 2.70 -0.42
CA ASP A 14 13.28 3.98 -1.13
C ASP A 14 11.99 4.42 -1.83
N TYR A 15 11.14 3.48 -2.24
CA TYR A 15 9.97 3.77 -3.07
C TYR A 15 8.63 3.63 -2.34
N VAL A 16 8.63 3.26 -1.06
CA VAL A 16 7.39 3.05 -0.30
C VAL A 16 6.60 4.35 -0.18
N VAL A 17 7.25 5.46 0.17
CA VAL A 17 6.59 6.76 0.34
C VAL A 17 5.98 7.26 -0.96
N ASP A 18 6.69 7.16 -2.07
CA ASP A 18 6.17 7.55 -3.39
C ASP A 18 5.03 6.64 -3.85
N GLY A 19 5.10 5.36 -3.49
CA GLY A 19 4.04 4.39 -3.67
C GLY A 19 2.77 4.75 -2.90
N ILE A 20 2.88 5.07 -1.61
CA ILE A 20 1.77 5.50 -0.74
C ILE A 20 1.07 6.72 -1.34
N ARG A 21 1.85 7.72 -1.78
CA ARG A 21 1.31 8.91 -2.47
C ARG A 21 0.57 8.55 -3.76
N SER A 22 1.08 7.58 -4.50
CA SER A 22 0.43 7.09 -5.72
C SER A 22 -0.90 6.38 -5.42
N ALA A 23 -0.95 5.57 -4.36
CA ALA A 23 -2.20 4.95 -3.90
C ALA A 23 -3.22 6.03 -3.50
N LEU A 24 -2.85 6.97 -2.64
CA LEU A 24 -3.75 8.08 -2.26
C LEU A 24 -4.24 8.87 -3.49
N GLY A 25 -3.36 9.19 -4.43
CA GLY A 25 -3.75 9.90 -5.65
C GLY A 25 -4.80 9.15 -6.47
N LEU A 26 -4.71 7.82 -6.57
CA LEU A 26 -5.73 7.02 -7.26
C LEU A 26 -7.03 6.90 -6.45
N ALA A 27 -6.95 6.81 -5.12
CA ALA A 27 -8.11 6.86 -4.25
C ALA A 27 -8.91 8.15 -4.45
N VAL A 28 -8.24 9.31 -4.48
CA VAL A 28 -8.84 10.64 -4.75
C VAL A 28 -9.58 10.67 -6.10
N GLU A 29 -9.11 9.94 -7.09
CA GLU A 29 -9.74 9.79 -8.41
C GLU A 29 -10.83 8.70 -8.47
N ASN A 30 -11.41 8.33 -7.32
CA ASN A 30 -12.46 7.30 -7.16
C ASN A 30 -12.05 5.91 -7.67
N MET A 31 -10.78 5.53 -7.53
CA MET A 31 -10.33 4.16 -7.75
C MET A 31 -10.10 3.47 -6.41
N TYR A 32 -10.47 2.20 -6.28
CA TYR A 32 -10.05 1.43 -5.11
C TYR A 32 -8.56 1.17 -5.22
N SER A 33 -7.79 1.58 -4.22
CA SER A 33 -6.35 1.36 -4.26
C SER A 33 -5.75 1.11 -2.88
N TYR A 34 -4.73 0.26 -2.85
CA TYR A 34 -3.96 -0.03 -1.65
C TYR A 34 -2.50 -0.31 -2.00
N GLY A 35 -1.64 -0.17 -1.00
CA GLY A 35 -0.23 -0.52 -1.08
C GLY A 35 0.09 -1.77 -0.26
N VAL A 36 1.15 -2.48 -0.62
CA VAL A 36 1.70 -3.56 0.20
C VAL A 36 3.23 -3.54 0.19
N VAL A 37 3.82 -3.51 1.37
CA VAL A 37 5.26 -3.74 1.58
C VAL A 37 5.50 -5.24 1.73
N ILE A 38 6.44 -5.77 0.96
CA ILE A 38 6.74 -7.21 0.94
C ILE A 38 8.20 -7.45 1.29
N ASP A 39 8.43 -8.28 2.31
CA ASP A 39 9.73 -8.83 2.74
C ASP A 39 10.80 -7.78 3.12
N LYS A 40 10.38 -6.54 3.33
CA LYS A 40 11.25 -5.41 3.66
C LYS A 40 10.65 -4.63 4.81
N GLU A 41 11.47 -4.47 5.85
CA GLU A 41 11.19 -3.52 6.91
C GLU A 41 11.51 -2.12 6.42
N ILE A 42 10.65 -1.15 6.75
CA ILE A 42 10.77 0.24 6.30
C ILE A 42 11.16 1.12 7.49
N PRO A 43 11.99 2.16 7.29
CA PRO A 43 12.22 3.16 8.34
C PRO A 43 10.91 3.79 8.80
N GLU A 44 10.96 4.44 9.97
CA GLU A 44 9.83 5.22 10.45
C GLU A 44 9.50 6.33 9.44
N ILE A 45 8.24 6.41 9.04
CA ILE A 45 7.75 7.42 8.10
C ILE A 45 7.45 8.75 8.82
N ASP A 46 7.52 9.85 8.09
CA ASP A 46 7.20 11.18 8.63
C ASP A 46 5.69 11.36 8.85
N GLU A 47 5.33 12.38 9.65
CA GLU A 47 3.94 12.68 9.99
C GLU A 47 3.08 12.99 8.74
N LEU A 48 3.66 13.64 7.74
CA LEU A 48 2.96 13.92 6.48
C LEU A 48 2.53 12.62 5.76
N THR A 49 3.40 11.62 5.78
CA THR A 49 3.10 10.31 5.20
C THR A 49 2.07 9.56 6.04
N LYS A 50 2.12 9.66 7.37
CA LYS A 50 1.09 9.10 8.26
C LYS A 50 -0.29 9.71 7.99
N GLU A 51 -0.39 11.03 7.88
CA GLU A 51 -1.63 11.73 7.49
C GLU A 51 -2.14 11.24 6.13
N SER A 52 -1.24 11.01 5.17
CA SER A 52 -1.61 10.47 3.84
C SER A 52 -2.21 9.07 3.92
N ILE A 53 -1.76 8.23 4.87
CA ILE A 53 -2.29 6.88 5.10
C ILE A 53 -3.66 6.94 5.77
N GLU A 54 -3.85 7.83 6.74
CA GLU A 54 -5.15 8.05 7.36
C GLU A 54 -6.20 8.49 6.32
N MET A 55 -5.83 9.45 5.46
CA MET A 55 -6.67 9.87 4.34
C MET A 55 -6.96 8.71 3.38
N LEU A 56 -5.97 7.85 3.09
CA LEU A 56 -6.17 6.68 2.23
C LEU A 56 -7.18 5.70 2.85
N ARG A 57 -7.15 5.51 4.17
CA ARG A 57 -8.09 4.64 4.91
C ARG A 57 -9.51 5.17 4.91
N ASP A 58 -9.68 6.49 5.03
CA ASP A 58 -10.99 7.14 4.88
C ASP A 58 -11.60 6.90 3.49
N MET A 59 -10.76 6.61 2.49
CA MET A 59 -11.14 6.29 1.12
C MET A 59 -11.19 4.78 0.82
N GLU A 60 -11.33 3.94 1.86
CA GLU A 60 -11.38 2.47 1.78
C GLU A 60 -10.07 1.79 1.32
N GLY A 61 -8.98 2.54 1.15
CA GLY A 61 -7.64 2.01 0.88
C GLY A 61 -6.90 1.62 2.16
N ASP A 62 -5.68 1.11 2.02
CA ASP A 62 -4.79 0.84 3.16
C ASP A 62 -3.33 0.62 2.71
N ILE A 63 -2.41 0.56 3.66
CA ILE A 63 -1.03 0.09 3.46
C ILE A 63 -0.79 -1.18 4.26
N PHE A 64 -0.63 -2.29 3.53
CA PHE A 64 -0.34 -3.59 4.11
C PHE A 64 1.16 -3.86 4.23
N THR A 65 1.53 -4.81 5.09
CA THR A 65 2.91 -5.29 5.22
C THR A 65 2.94 -6.78 5.55
N THR A 66 3.94 -7.49 5.01
CA THR A 66 4.28 -8.86 5.43
C THR A 66 5.27 -8.89 6.59
N VAL A 67 5.71 -7.72 7.07
CA VAL A 67 6.74 -7.56 8.10
C VAL A 67 6.13 -6.94 9.36
N GLN A 68 6.11 -7.71 10.45
CA GLN A 68 5.50 -7.30 11.72
C GLN A 68 6.07 -5.99 12.29
N ALA A 69 7.36 -5.72 12.08
CA ALA A 69 8.01 -4.51 12.58
C ALA A 69 7.38 -3.22 12.01
N ASP A 70 6.85 -3.25 10.78
CA ASP A 70 6.22 -2.07 10.18
C ASP A 70 4.83 -1.79 10.78
N VAL A 71 4.14 -2.81 11.28
CA VAL A 71 2.87 -2.66 12.01
C VAL A 71 3.11 -1.83 13.27
N GLU A 72 4.18 -2.13 14.01
CA GLU A 72 4.49 -1.46 15.27
C GLU A 72 5.05 -0.05 15.08
N LYS A 73 5.86 0.15 14.02
CA LYS A 73 6.55 1.43 13.78
C LYS A 73 5.72 2.44 12.99
N ASN A 74 5.01 1.95 11.98
CA ASN A 74 4.39 2.79 10.96
C ASN A 74 2.86 2.63 10.93
N ASP A 75 2.30 1.85 11.86
CA ASP A 75 0.87 1.53 11.92
C ASP A 75 0.36 0.89 10.62
N PHE A 76 1.20 0.13 9.90
CA PHE A 76 0.74 -0.60 8.70
C PHE A 76 -0.12 -1.80 9.09
N THR A 77 -0.97 -2.25 8.15
CA THR A 77 -1.86 -3.40 8.40
C THR A 77 -1.15 -4.71 8.05
N ALA A 78 -1.05 -5.63 9.01
CA ALA A 78 -0.48 -6.95 8.76
C ALA A 78 -1.27 -7.72 7.68
N ILE A 79 -0.55 -8.41 6.79
CA ILE A 79 -1.14 -9.35 5.84
C ILE A 79 -0.22 -10.56 5.63
N SER A 80 -0.79 -11.75 5.53
CA SER A 80 -0.05 -12.94 5.07
C SER A 80 0.10 -12.95 3.55
N ILE A 81 1.07 -13.73 3.05
CA ILE A 81 1.25 -13.92 1.60
C ILE A 81 0.02 -14.58 0.97
N GLU A 82 -0.62 -15.49 1.69
CA GLU A 82 -1.85 -16.17 1.29
C GLU A 82 -3.02 -15.21 1.15
N GLU A 83 -3.27 -14.37 2.17
CA GLU A 83 -4.33 -13.34 2.13
C GLU A 83 -4.07 -12.29 1.06
N LEU A 84 -2.80 -11.88 0.88
CA LEU A 84 -2.41 -10.99 -0.21
C LEU A 84 -2.73 -11.64 -1.56
N GLY A 85 -2.39 -12.93 -1.73
CA GLY A 85 -2.70 -13.70 -2.92
C GLY A 85 -4.20 -13.72 -3.25
N GLU A 86 -5.06 -13.87 -2.24
CA GLU A 86 -6.52 -13.77 -2.42
C GLU A 86 -6.95 -12.36 -2.86
N LYS A 87 -6.49 -11.30 -2.18
CA LYS A 87 -6.86 -9.91 -2.54
C LYS A 87 -6.41 -9.55 -3.96
N LEU A 88 -5.23 -9.99 -4.39
CA LEU A 88 -4.69 -9.70 -5.72
C LEU A 88 -5.56 -10.26 -6.85
N ARG A 89 -6.33 -11.34 -6.62
CA ARG A 89 -7.23 -11.91 -7.65
C ARG A 89 -8.40 -10.99 -7.98
N GLU A 90 -8.74 -10.08 -7.09
CA GLU A 90 -9.79 -9.08 -7.32
C GLU A 90 -9.27 -7.80 -7.99
N MET A 91 -7.95 -7.64 -8.10
CA MET A 91 -7.35 -6.42 -8.62
C MET A 91 -7.39 -6.40 -10.14
N THR A 92 -7.71 -5.25 -10.71
CA THR A 92 -7.64 -5.06 -12.16
C THR A 92 -6.23 -4.65 -12.60
N HIS A 93 -5.46 -4.02 -11.70
CA HIS A 93 -4.09 -3.59 -11.94
C HIS A 93 -3.21 -3.92 -10.74
N ILE A 94 -2.03 -4.46 -11.02
CA ILE A 94 -0.99 -4.71 -10.02
C ILE A 94 0.25 -3.98 -10.50
N ILE A 95 0.70 -3.00 -9.73
CA ILE A 95 1.81 -2.12 -10.08
C ILE A 95 3.03 -2.54 -9.26
N PRO A 96 4.02 -3.23 -9.86
CA PRO A 96 5.29 -3.47 -9.20
C PRO A 96 6.03 -2.14 -9.10
N TYR A 97 6.22 -1.65 -7.89
CA TYR A 97 6.79 -0.34 -7.64
C TYR A 97 8.25 -0.48 -7.18
N GLY A 98 9.15 0.27 -7.81
CA GLY A 98 10.57 0.24 -7.45
C GLY A 98 11.27 -1.09 -7.78
N ALA A 99 10.90 -1.75 -8.88
CA ALA A 99 11.62 -2.93 -9.37
C ALA A 99 13.05 -2.55 -9.82
N LYS A 100 14.00 -2.64 -8.90
CA LYS A 100 15.44 -2.72 -9.19
C LYS A 100 15.87 -4.17 -9.34
#